data_AF-A0A833D2T7-F1
#
_entry.id   AF-A0A833D2T7-F1
#
_cell.length_a   1.000
_cell.length_b   1.000
_cell.length_c   1.000
_cell.angle_alpha   90.00
_cell.angle_beta   90.00
_cell.angle_gamma   90.00
#
_symmetry.space_group_name_H-M   'P 1'
#
loop_
_entity.id
_entity.type
_entity.pdbx_description
1 polymer ?
#
loop_
_entity_poly.entity_id
_entity_poly.type
_entity_poly.pdbx_seq_one_letter_code
_entity_poly.pdbx_strand_id
1 'polypeptide(L)' 'MALQAPSLRQLLEAGVHFGHQKHRWNPKMAPFIHGTRNNVH' A
#
# COMPACT_ATOMS: atom_id res chain seq x y z
N MET A 1 17.11 8.29 19.88
CA MET A 1 16.93 8.87 18.53
C MET A 1 15.44 9.00 18.29
N ALA A 2 14.93 10.19 17.98
CA ALA A 2 13.54 10.35 17.57
C ALA A 2 13.39 9.83 16.13
N LEU A 3 12.52 8.85 15.91
CA LEU A 3 12.21 8.37 14.57
C LEU A 3 11.28 9.40 13.92
N GLN A 4 11.83 10.24 13.05
CA GLN A 4 11.02 11.10 12.19
C GLN A 4 10.29 10.20 11.20
N ALA A 5 8.96 10.11 11.31
CA ALA A 5 8.17 9.36 10.34
C ALA A 5 8.22 10.07 8.97
N PRO A 6 8.35 9.32 7.86
CA PRO A 6 8.26 9.90 6.53
C PRO A 6 6.86 10.46 6.28
N SER A 7 6.80 11.54 5.50
CA SER A 7 5.54 12.10 5.02
C SER A 7 4.85 11.15 4.02
N LEU A 8 3.53 11.29 3.84
CA LEU A 8 2.77 10.52 2.85
C LEU A 8 3.37 10.64 1.44
N ARG A 9 3.81 11.84 1.06
CA ARG A 9 4.43 12.07 -0.25
C ARG A 9 5.70 11.22 -0.45
N GLN A 10 6.54 11.14 0.57
CA GLN A 10 7.76 10.31 0.52
C GLN A 10 7.43 8.82 0.42
N LEU A 11 6.37 8.36 1.08
CA LEU A 11 5.88 6.97 0.97
C LEU A 11 5.34 6.67 -0.43
N LEU A 12 4.61 7.62 -1.03
CA LEU A 12 4.11 7.49 -2.41
C LEU A 12 5.26 7.43 -3.41
N GLU A 13 6.25 8.32 -3.29
CA GLU A 13 7.45 8.33 -4.15
C GLU A 13 8.29 7.06 -4.00
N ALA A 14 8.34 6.48 -2.79
CA ALA A 14 8.99 5.19 -2.53
C ALA A 14 8.21 3.97 -3.04
N GLY A 15 6.97 4.14 -3.52
CA GLY A 15 6.18 3.06 -4.11
C GLY A 15 5.54 2.09 -3.11
N VAL A 16 5.42 2.44 -1.83
CA VAL A 16 4.89 1.52 -0.79
C VAL A 16 3.39 1.22 -0.93
N HIS A 17 2.70 2.01 -1.75
CA HIS A 17 1.26 1.89 -2.01
C HIS A 17 0.93 0.83 -3.08
N PHE A 18 1.94 0.25 -3.74
CA PHE A 18 1.73 -0.87 -4.65
C PHE A 18 1.59 -2.18 -3.86
N GLY A 19 0.42 -2.78 -3.92
CA GLY A 19 0.13 -4.06 -3.33
C GLY A 19 0.38 -5.25 -4.26
N HIS A 20 -0.25 -6.37 -3.91
CA HIS A 20 -0.23 -7.58 -4.72
C HIS A 20 -1.31 -7.56 -5.80
N GLN A 21 -1.16 -8.45 -6.78
CA GLN A 21 -2.21 -8.69 -7.76
C GLN A 21 -3.50 -9.17 -7.09
N LYS A 22 -4.65 -8.78 -7.63
CA LYS A 22 -6.00 -9.03 -7.06
C LYS A 22 -6.31 -10.51 -6.79
N HIS A 23 -5.65 -11.45 -7.45
CA HIS A 23 -5.89 -12.87 -7.22
C HIS A 23 -5.01 -13.49 -6.11
N ARG A 24 -4.01 -12.76 -5.58
CA ARG A 24 -3.07 -13.25 -4.54
C ARG A 24 -3.22 -12.55 -3.20
N TRP A 25 -4.30 -11.80 -2.98
CA TRP A 25 -4.53 -11.09 -1.73
C TRP A 25 -5.20 -11.97 -0.68
N ASN A 26 -4.96 -11.64 0.58
CA ASN A 26 -5.64 -12.25 1.72
C ASN A 26 -6.89 -11.41 2.07
N PRO A 27 -8.10 -12.00 2.15
CA PRO A 27 -9.33 -11.29 2.50
C PRO A 27 -9.24 -10.46 3.79
N LYS A 28 -8.40 -10.87 4.76
CA LYS A 28 -8.15 -10.12 6.00
C LYS A 28 -7.51 -8.75 5.78
N MET A 29 -6.94 -8.49 4.60
CA MET A 29 -6.34 -7.21 4.25
C MET A 29 -7.37 -6.17 3.77
N ALA A 30 -8.65 -6.54 3.63
CA ALA A 30 -9.69 -5.65 3.09
C ALA A 30 -9.75 -4.26 3.76
N PRO A 31 -9.60 -4.12 5.10
CA PRO A 31 -9.62 -2.81 5.75
C PRO A 31 -8.43 -1.90 5.40
N PHE A 32 -7.34 -2.46 4.87
CA PHE A 32 -6.09 -1.75 4.57
C PHE A 32 -5.92 -1.46 3.07
N ILE A 33 -6.78 -2.03 2.22
CA ILE A 33 -6.72 -1.87 0.77
C ILE A 33 -7.53 -0.63 0.38
N HIS A 34 -6.89 0.34 -0.28
CA HIS A 34 -7.56 1.53 -0.76
C HIS A 34 -8.44 1.25 -1.99
N GLY A 35 -7.99 0.39 -2.91
CA GLY A 35 -8.72 0.10 -4.13
C GLY A 35 -8.08 -0.99 -4.98
N THR A 36 -8.40 -1.01 -6.26
CA THR A 36 -7.68 -1.85 -7.24
C THR A 36 -7.60 -1.10 -8.55
N ARG A 37 -6.40 -1.00 -9.12
CA ARG A 37 -6.18 -0.43 -10.45
C ARG A 37 -5.24 -1.35 -11.23
N ASN A 38 -5.57 -1.62 -12.49
CA ASN A 38 -4.79 -2.51 -13.35
C ASN A 38 -4.51 -3.89 -12.70
N ASN A 39 -5.50 -4.46 -12.01
CA ASN A 39 -5.40 -5.73 -11.27
C ASN A 39 -4.41 -5.76 -10.09
N VAL A 40 -3.94 -4.61 -9.60
CA VAL A 40 -3.09 -4.48 -8.40
C VAL A 40 -3.85 -3.74 -7.31
N HIS A 41 -3.77 -4.26 -6.07
CA HIS A 41 -4.31 -3.62 -4.87
C HIS A 41 -3.50 -2.40 -4.44
#